data_AF-B0SXW7-F1
#
_entry.id   AF-B0SXW7-F1
#
_cell.length_a   1.000
_cell.length_b   1.000
_cell.length_c   1.000
_cell.angle_alpha   90.00
_cell.angle_beta   90.00
_cell.angle_gamma   90.00
#
_symmetry.space_group_name_H-M   'P 1'
#
loop_
_entity.id
_entity.type
_entity.pdbx_description
1 polymer ?
#
loop_
_entity_poly.entity_id
_entity_poly.type
_entity_poly.pdbx_seq_one_letter_code
_entity_poly.pdbx_strand_id
1 'polypeptide(L)'
;MSEKVTLSDLRNAIEDINKDVMRERVNGEVSNVDVLARVRSLKAKDIEYLTAQLVNIALTKLYNEVSNRKGPKSINDAGVDLFGSYRSIPKNITLVKGKKKDTSKVTFQEADLWIKSHDTKSDEKKNEEFKRLVEDCRPFKQSDDDSLEVAMKRKIEAEGLL
;
A
#
# COMPACT_ATOMS: atom_id res chain seq x y z
N MET A 1 -1.75 14.22 37.77
CA MET A 1 -2.36 13.84 36.48
C MET A 1 -1.46 12.78 35.88
N SER A 2 -1.91 11.53 35.70
CA SER A 2 -1.09 10.53 35.00
C SER A 2 -1.00 10.93 33.53
N GLU A 3 0.22 11.15 33.07
CA GLU A 3 0.53 11.40 31.67
C GLU A 3 0.03 10.21 30.84
N LYS A 4 -0.78 10.49 29.81
CA LYS A 4 -1.35 9.42 28.97
C LYS A 4 -0.26 8.86 28.09
N VAL A 5 0.02 7.56 28.22
CA VAL A 5 0.99 6.84 27.40
C VAL A 5 0.52 6.80 25.94
N THR A 6 1.41 7.12 25.02
CA THR A 6 1.15 7.11 23.57
C THR A 6 1.85 5.95 22.86
N LEU A 7 1.44 5.66 21.61
CA LEU A 7 2.13 4.67 20.77
C LEU A 7 3.59 5.06 20.50
N SER A 8 3.90 6.37 20.45
CA SER A 8 5.28 6.86 20.30
C SER A 8 6.13 6.52 21.51
N ASP A 9 5.57 6.63 22.72
CA ASP A 9 6.27 6.28 23.96
C ASP A 9 6.57 4.79 24.03
N LEU A 10 5.59 3.95 23.66
CA LEU A 10 5.77 2.50 23.58
C LEU A 10 6.81 2.12 22.51
N ARG A 11 6.82 2.80 21.36
CA ARG A 11 7.83 2.59 20.31
C ARG A 11 9.24 2.92 20.83
N ASN A 12 9.42 4.10 21.44
CA ASN A 12 10.73 4.51 21.96
C ASN A 12 11.23 3.54 23.03
N ALA A 13 10.33 3.09 23.91
CA ALA A 13 10.65 2.07 24.90
C ALA A 13 11.10 0.74 24.28
N ILE A 14 10.45 0.29 23.19
CA ILE A 14 10.87 -0.91 22.45
C ILE A 14 12.26 -0.71 21.82
N GLU A 15 12.54 0.47 21.24
CA GLU A 15 13.85 0.79 20.67
C GLU A 15 14.96 0.76 21.73
N ASP A 16 14.70 1.29 22.93
CA ASP A 16 15.67 1.28 24.02
C ASP A 16 15.88 -0.13 24.59
N ILE A 17 14.80 -0.91 24.79
CA ILE A 17 14.91 -2.32 25.18
C ILE A 17 15.71 -3.12 24.15
N ASN A 18 15.50 -2.87 22.86
CA ASN A 18 16.27 -3.52 21.80
C ASN A 18 17.77 -3.18 21.89
N LYS A 19 18.13 -1.91 22.12
CA LYS A 19 19.52 -1.50 22.32
C LYS A 19 20.14 -2.16 23.55
N ASP A 20 19.39 -2.29 24.64
CA ASP A 20 19.88 -2.92 25.86
C ASP A 20 20.11 -4.41 25.65
N VAL A 21 19.18 -5.12 24.99
CA VAL A 21 19.38 -6.53 24.61
C VAL A 21 20.57 -6.70 23.65
N MET A 22 20.79 -5.75 22.73
CA MET A 22 21.97 -5.75 21.86
C MET A 22 23.28 -5.58 22.64
N ARG A 23 23.32 -4.69 23.64
CA ARG A 23 24.50 -4.46 24.49
C ARG A 23 24.83 -5.66 25.38
N GLU A 24 23.81 -6.41 25.82
CA GLU A 24 23.98 -7.63 26.62
C GLU A 24 24.52 -8.82 25.81
N ARG A 25 24.43 -8.77 24.47
CA ARG A 25 24.84 -9.86 23.57
C ARG A 25 26.21 -9.56 22.95
N VAL A 26 27.21 -10.35 23.31
CA VAL A 26 28.61 -10.23 22.83
C VAL A 26 28.75 -10.53 21.32
N ASN A 27 27.81 -11.30 20.77
CA ASN A 27 27.79 -11.85 19.42
C ASN A 27 26.92 -11.05 18.43
N GLY A 28 26.33 -9.92 18.84
CA GLY A 28 25.65 -8.97 17.96
C GLY A 28 24.29 -9.42 17.39
N GLU A 29 23.88 -10.67 17.61
CA GLU A 29 22.57 -11.16 17.19
C GLU A 29 21.53 -11.01 18.30
N VAL A 30 20.44 -10.32 17.97
CA VAL A 30 19.28 -10.14 18.86
C VAL A 30 18.07 -10.84 18.28
N SER A 31 17.55 -11.80 19.03
CA SER A 31 16.30 -12.47 18.68
C SER A 31 15.11 -11.57 19.00
N ASN A 32 14.21 -11.42 18.03
CA ASN A 32 12.94 -10.74 18.22
C ASN A 32 12.14 -11.34 19.40
N VAL A 33 12.28 -12.65 19.66
CA VAL A 33 11.60 -13.31 20.77
C VAL A 33 12.05 -12.74 22.12
N ASP A 34 13.35 -12.51 22.30
CA ASP A 34 13.93 -12.03 23.55
C ASP A 34 13.55 -10.57 23.82
N VAL A 35 13.58 -9.73 22.78
CA VAL A 35 13.14 -8.34 22.86
C VAL A 35 11.66 -8.28 23.21
N LEU A 36 10.81 -9.06 22.53
CA LEU A 36 9.37 -9.06 22.79
C LEU A 36 9.02 -9.60 24.17
N ALA A 37 9.74 -10.61 24.67
CA ALA A 37 9.56 -11.10 26.03
C ALA A 37 9.85 -10.00 27.06
N ARG A 38 10.95 -9.26 26.88
CA ARG A 38 11.32 -8.16 27.78
C ARG A 38 10.37 -6.98 27.66
N VAL A 39 9.92 -6.63 26.46
CA VAL A 39 8.88 -5.61 26.23
C VAL A 39 7.58 -5.99 26.95
N ARG A 40 7.12 -7.23 26.83
CA ARG A 40 5.91 -7.70 27.54
C ARG A 40 6.05 -7.64 29.05
N SER A 41 7.25 -7.90 29.57
CA SER A 41 7.51 -7.82 31.01
C SER A 41 7.56 -6.37 31.52
N LEU A 42 8.32 -5.50 30.85
CA LEU A 42 8.59 -4.13 31.32
C LEU A 42 7.49 -3.12 30.98
N LYS A 43 6.73 -3.38 29.92
CA LYS A 43 5.72 -2.47 29.36
C LYS A 43 4.31 -3.07 29.36
N ALA A 44 4.06 -4.07 30.21
CA ALA A 44 2.78 -4.77 30.30
C ALA A 44 1.57 -3.82 30.40
N LYS A 45 1.64 -2.83 31.30
CA LYS A 45 0.56 -1.85 31.52
C LYS A 45 0.34 -0.91 30.32
N ASP A 46 1.42 -0.51 29.67
CA ASP A 46 1.38 0.37 28.50
C ASP A 46 0.76 -0.38 27.30
N ILE A 47 1.12 -1.65 27.13
CA ILE A 47 0.54 -2.55 26.14
C ILE A 47 -0.95 -2.75 26.42
N GLU A 48 -1.33 -3.04 27.67
CA GLU A 48 -2.72 -3.20 28.07
C GLU A 48 -3.54 -1.95 27.72
N TYR A 49 -3.05 -0.77 28.10
CA TYR A 49 -3.67 0.52 27.78
C TYR A 49 -3.81 0.76 26.27
N LEU A 50 -2.82 0.36 25.48
CA LEU A 50 -2.78 0.60 24.02
C LEU A 50 -3.34 -0.56 23.18
N THR A 51 -3.86 -1.63 23.80
CA THR A 51 -4.21 -2.88 23.12
C THR A 51 -5.13 -2.66 21.93
N ALA A 52 -6.20 -1.87 22.08
CA ALA A 52 -7.15 -1.61 20.99
C ALA A 52 -6.47 -0.96 19.77
N GLN A 53 -5.53 -0.02 19.99
CA GLN A 53 -4.78 0.62 18.91
C GLN A 53 -3.79 -0.34 18.25
N LEU A 54 -3.09 -1.15 19.05
CA LEU A 54 -2.15 -2.17 18.55
C LEU A 54 -2.85 -3.22 17.70
N VAL A 55 -4.04 -3.69 18.13
CA VAL A 55 -4.89 -4.62 17.38
C VAL A 55 -5.30 -4.00 16.04
N ASN A 56 -5.77 -2.75 16.03
CA ASN A 56 -6.15 -2.08 14.78
C ASN A 56 -4.98 -1.97 13.79
N ILE A 57 -3.76 -1.67 14.27
CA ILE A 57 -2.56 -1.63 13.43
C ILE A 57 -2.23 -3.02 12.89
N ALA A 58 -2.30 -4.06 13.71
CA ALA A 58 -2.03 -5.44 13.29
C ALA A 58 -3.05 -5.90 12.24
N LEU A 59 -4.34 -5.67 12.47
CA LEU A 59 -5.41 -5.99 11.51
C LEU A 59 -5.24 -5.22 10.20
N THR A 60 -4.85 -3.94 10.25
CA THR A 60 -4.60 -3.15 9.04
C THR A 60 -3.43 -3.72 8.23
N LYS A 61 -2.33 -4.12 8.89
CA LYS A 61 -1.19 -4.75 8.23
C LYS A 61 -1.56 -6.09 7.60
N LEU A 62 -2.25 -6.95 8.33
CA LEU A 62 -2.73 -8.24 7.83
C LEU A 62 -3.70 -8.07 6.67
N TYR A 63 -4.62 -7.11 6.76
CA TYR A 63 -5.53 -6.79 5.67
C TYR A 63 -4.76 -6.38 4.41
N ASN A 64 -3.76 -5.50 4.53
CA ASN A 64 -2.94 -5.07 3.40
C ASN A 64 -2.11 -6.23 2.80
N GLU A 65 -1.61 -7.13 3.65
CA GLU A 65 -0.85 -8.32 3.24
C GLU A 65 -1.73 -9.32 2.49
N VAL A 66 -2.88 -9.71 3.07
CA VAL A 66 -3.84 -10.64 2.46
C VAL A 66 -4.44 -10.07 1.17
N SER A 67 -4.67 -8.75 1.14
CA SER A 67 -5.18 -8.10 -0.07
C SER A 67 -4.12 -7.92 -1.16
N ASN A 68 -2.85 -8.32 -0.96
CA ASN A 68 -1.72 -8.04 -1.86
C ASN A 68 -1.61 -6.54 -2.23
N ARG A 69 -2.09 -5.64 -1.37
CA ARG A 69 -2.20 -4.21 -1.66
C ARG A 69 -0.92 -3.47 -1.28
N LYS A 70 0.03 -3.43 -2.20
CA LYS A 70 1.14 -2.46 -2.17
C LYS A 70 0.72 -1.16 -2.87
N GLY A 71 -0.08 -0.32 -2.21
CA GLY A 71 -0.34 1.02 -2.72
C GLY A 71 -1.56 1.71 -2.11
N PRO A 72 -1.58 3.04 -2.01
CA PRO A 72 -2.79 3.78 -1.66
C PRO A 72 -3.83 3.59 -2.79
N LYS A 73 -5.09 3.37 -2.40
CA LYS A 73 -6.23 3.27 -3.32
C LYS A 73 -6.25 4.45 -4.30
N SER A 74 -6.46 4.19 -5.59
CA SER A 74 -6.88 5.22 -6.55
C SER A 74 -8.36 5.46 -6.33
N ILE A 75 -8.65 6.29 -5.32
CA ILE A 75 -9.99 6.70 -4.96
C ILE A 75 -10.35 7.90 -5.85
N ASN A 76 -11.48 7.81 -6.55
CA ASN A 76 -12.01 8.97 -7.27
C ASN A 76 -12.57 10.02 -6.31
N ASP A 77 -12.96 11.20 -6.82
CA ASP A 77 -13.50 12.29 -6.00
C ASP A 77 -14.78 11.91 -5.20
N ALA A 78 -15.42 10.78 -5.55
CA ALA A 78 -16.62 10.24 -4.91
C ALA A 78 -16.33 9.11 -3.89
N GLY A 79 -15.07 8.80 -3.59
CA GLY A 79 -14.74 7.76 -2.60
C GLY A 79 -14.74 6.32 -3.14
N VAL A 80 -14.95 6.12 -4.44
CA VAL A 80 -15.05 4.80 -5.08
C VAL A 80 -13.67 4.30 -5.52
N ASP A 81 -13.37 3.04 -5.18
CA ASP A 81 -12.17 2.33 -5.64
C ASP A 81 -12.38 1.85 -7.07
N LEU A 82 -11.86 2.62 -8.03
CA LEU A 82 -12.02 2.34 -9.46
C LEU A 82 -11.28 1.07 -9.92
N PHE A 83 -10.22 0.67 -9.19
CA PHE A 83 -9.34 -0.42 -9.61
C PHE A 83 -9.42 -1.63 -8.69
N GLY A 84 -10.44 -1.73 -7.84
CA GLY A 84 -10.52 -2.67 -6.72
C GLY A 84 -10.41 -4.17 -7.08
N SER A 85 -10.61 -4.55 -8.35
CA SER A 85 -10.40 -5.91 -8.86
C SER A 85 -8.97 -6.19 -9.35
N TYR A 86 -8.19 -5.15 -9.64
CA TYR A 86 -6.82 -5.24 -10.15
C TYR A 86 -5.82 -5.20 -9.01
N ARG A 87 -4.80 -6.05 -9.07
CA ARG A 87 -3.76 -6.14 -8.03
C ARG A 87 -2.54 -5.31 -8.41
N SER A 88 -1.85 -4.76 -7.41
CA SER A 88 -0.53 -4.13 -7.61
C SER A 88 -0.47 -2.97 -8.63
N ILE A 89 -1.60 -2.29 -8.91
CA ILE A 89 -1.60 -1.10 -9.75
C ILE A 89 -0.83 0.02 -9.03
N PRO A 90 0.24 0.57 -9.63
CA PRO A 90 0.95 1.68 -9.02
C PRO A 90 0.01 2.89 -8.92
N LYS A 91 0.06 3.64 -7.81
CA LYS A 91 -0.74 4.87 -7.67
C LYS A 91 -0.37 5.94 -8.71
N ASN A 92 0.92 6.00 -9.05
CA ASN A 92 1.42 6.92 -10.06
C ASN A 92 2.29 6.18 -11.05
N ILE A 93 2.15 6.51 -12.33
CA ILE A 93 3.12 6.13 -13.36
C ILE A 93 4.02 7.31 -13.69
N THR A 94 5.26 7.01 -14.08
CA THR A 94 6.22 8.04 -14.50
C THR A 94 6.14 8.18 -16.01
N LEU A 95 5.64 9.32 -16.49
CA LEU A 95 5.49 9.57 -17.94
C LEU A 95 6.82 9.96 -18.57
N VAL A 96 7.56 10.85 -17.89
CA VAL A 96 8.92 11.27 -18.25
C VAL A 96 9.72 11.49 -16.97
N LYS A 97 11.05 11.53 -17.07
CA LYS A 97 11.95 11.71 -15.92
C LYS A 97 11.50 12.90 -15.06
N GLY A 98 11.15 12.62 -13.80
CA GLY A 98 10.69 13.64 -12.84
C GLY A 98 9.20 14.00 -12.89
N LYS A 99 8.44 13.53 -13.90
CA LYS A 99 7.00 13.80 -14.02
C LYS A 99 6.20 12.53 -13.78
N LYS A 100 5.56 12.47 -12.62
CA LYS A 100 4.62 11.40 -12.24
C LYS A 100 3.20 11.88 -12.43
N LYS A 101 2.31 10.99 -12.87
CA LYS A 101 0.88 11.26 -13.00
C LYS A 101 0.12 10.17 -12.25
N ASP A 102 -0.98 10.54 -11.60
CA ASP A 102 -1.87 9.57 -10.96
C ASP A 102 -2.42 8.62 -12.02
N THR A 103 -2.33 7.32 -11.77
CA THR A 103 -2.69 6.27 -12.72
C THR A 103 -4.14 6.37 -13.18
N SER A 104 -5.06 6.85 -12.33
CA SER A 104 -6.45 7.07 -12.70
C SER A 104 -6.65 8.16 -13.76
N LYS A 105 -5.75 9.15 -13.80
CA LYS A 105 -5.82 10.30 -14.71
C LYS A 105 -5.00 10.10 -15.98
N VAL A 106 -4.31 8.98 -16.12
CA VAL A 106 -3.52 8.64 -17.31
C VAL A 106 -4.44 8.41 -18.49
N THR A 107 -4.10 8.99 -19.64
CA THR A 107 -4.83 8.75 -20.89
C THR A 107 -4.42 7.42 -21.52
N PHE A 108 -5.23 6.85 -22.41
CA PHE A 108 -4.82 5.63 -23.13
C PHE A 108 -3.52 5.82 -23.91
N GLN A 109 -3.32 6.99 -24.52
CA GLN A 109 -2.07 7.29 -25.22
C GLN A 109 -0.86 7.27 -24.27
N GLU A 110 -0.97 7.87 -23.09
CA GLU A 110 0.08 7.87 -22.07
C GLU A 110 0.33 6.47 -21.50
N ALA A 111 -0.74 5.68 -21.28
CA ALA A 111 -0.65 4.31 -20.82
C ALA A 111 0.08 3.42 -21.84
N ASP A 112 -0.23 3.55 -23.12
CA ASP A 112 0.42 2.79 -24.20
C ASP A 112 1.92 3.12 -24.32
N LEU A 113 2.29 4.39 -24.17
CA LEU A 113 3.70 4.81 -24.13
C LEU A 113 4.43 4.25 -22.90
N TRP A 114 3.76 4.25 -21.75
CA TRP A 114 4.34 3.70 -20.53
C TRP A 114 4.54 2.19 -20.63
N ILE A 115 3.54 1.45 -21.14
CA ILE A 115 3.62 0.00 -21.36
C ILE A 115 4.77 -0.33 -22.30
N LYS A 116 4.89 0.37 -23.44
CA LYS A 116 5.98 0.16 -24.40
C LYS A 116 7.36 0.41 -23.82
N SER A 117 7.51 1.44 -22.98
CA SER A 117 8.79 1.77 -22.34
C SER A 117 9.19 0.81 -21.22
N HIS A 118 8.25 0.00 -20.73
CA HIS A 118 8.45 -0.98 -19.65
C HIS A 118 8.23 -2.42 -20.13
N ASP A 119 8.41 -2.68 -21.42
CA ASP A 119 8.22 -3.99 -22.05
C ASP A 119 9.51 -4.84 -22.01
N THR A 120 10.21 -4.83 -20.87
CA THR A 120 11.36 -5.71 -20.65
C THR A 120 10.90 -7.01 -19.98
N LYS A 121 11.58 -8.13 -20.24
CA LYS A 121 11.28 -9.45 -19.61
C LYS A 121 11.25 -9.42 -18.07
N SER A 122 11.95 -8.47 -17.44
CA SER A 122 11.94 -8.30 -15.98
C SER A 122 10.69 -7.57 -15.47
N ASP A 123 10.01 -6.82 -16.35
CA ASP A 123 8.91 -5.92 -16.02
C ASP A 123 7.54 -6.49 -16.40
N GLU A 124 7.49 -7.48 -17.31
CA GLU A 124 6.25 -8.20 -17.69
C GLU A 124 5.43 -8.59 -16.46
N LYS A 125 6.00 -9.40 -15.55
CA LYS A 125 5.28 -9.85 -14.33
C LYS A 125 4.87 -8.73 -13.37
N LYS A 126 5.58 -7.59 -13.37
CA LYS A 126 5.26 -6.47 -12.46
C LYS A 126 4.13 -5.61 -13.01
N ASN A 127 4.00 -5.56 -14.33
CA ASN A 127 3.11 -4.63 -15.02
C ASN A 127 1.91 -5.32 -15.68
N GLU A 128 1.82 -6.66 -15.62
CA GLU A 128 0.69 -7.45 -16.14
C GLU A 128 -0.68 -6.90 -15.72
N GLU A 129 -0.86 -6.58 -14.44
CA GLU A 129 -2.15 -6.08 -13.95
C GLU A 129 -2.49 -4.69 -14.50
N PHE A 130 -1.48 -3.83 -14.72
CA PHE A 130 -1.70 -2.54 -15.37
C PHE A 130 -2.00 -2.71 -16.87
N LYS A 131 -1.30 -3.62 -17.56
CA LYS A 131 -1.63 -3.98 -18.95
C LYS A 131 -3.08 -4.47 -19.04
N ARG A 132 -3.46 -5.41 -18.18
CA ARG A 132 -4.83 -5.95 -18.08
C ARG A 132 -5.87 -4.87 -17.78
N LEU A 133 -5.59 -3.97 -16.84
CA LEU A 133 -6.46 -2.82 -16.55
C LEU A 133 -6.72 -1.98 -17.81
N VAL A 134 -5.65 -1.64 -18.54
CA VAL A 134 -5.76 -0.84 -19.76
C VAL A 134 -6.59 -1.58 -20.81
N GLU A 135 -6.31 -2.86 -21.03
CA GLU A 135 -7.05 -3.69 -22.00
C GLU A 135 -8.53 -3.85 -21.62
N ASP A 136 -8.85 -4.10 -20.35
CA ASP A 136 -10.23 -4.22 -19.87
C ASP A 136 -11.00 -2.90 -19.99
N CYS A 137 -10.31 -1.75 -19.94
CA CYS A 137 -10.91 -0.44 -20.16
C CYS A 137 -11.04 -0.07 -21.65
N ARG A 138 -10.28 -0.69 -22.58
CA ARG A 138 -10.31 -0.32 -24.01
C ARG A 138 -11.70 -0.38 -24.65
N PRO A 139 -12.57 -1.37 -24.37
CA PRO A 139 -13.92 -1.40 -24.95
C PRO A 139 -14.79 -0.20 -24.58
N PHE A 140 -14.47 0.50 -23.48
CA PHE A 140 -15.25 1.62 -22.95
C PHE A 140 -14.62 2.99 -23.26
N LYS A 141 -13.53 2.97 -24.03
CA LYS A 141 -12.84 4.14 -24.54
C LYS A 141 -13.64 4.77 -25.68
N GLN A 142 -13.80 6.10 -25.64
CA GLN A 142 -14.37 6.90 -26.72
C GLN A 142 -13.30 7.69 -27.49
N SER A 143 -12.20 8.06 -26.83
CA SER A 143 -11.04 8.74 -27.43
C SER A 143 -9.72 8.30 -26.82
N ASP A 144 -8.60 8.49 -27.53
CA ASP A 144 -7.23 8.30 -27.03
C ASP A 144 -6.88 9.21 -25.85
N ASP A 145 -7.58 10.34 -25.76
CA ASP A 145 -7.47 11.32 -24.67
C ASP A 145 -8.28 10.96 -23.42
N ASP A 146 -9.16 9.95 -23.51
CA ASP A 146 -9.90 9.49 -22.33
C ASP A 146 -8.93 8.97 -21.27
N SER A 147 -9.18 9.36 -20.02
CA SER A 147 -8.45 8.79 -18.89
C SER A 147 -8.97 7.40 -18.54
N LEU A 148 -8.11 6.60 -17.90
CA LEU A 148 -8.50 5.29 -17.36
C LEU A 148 -9.68 5.40 -16.38
N GLU A 149 -9.76 6.49 -15.58
CA GLU A 149 -10.91 6.75 -14.73
C GLU A 149 -12.21 6.87 -15.53
N VAL A 150 -12.21 7.65 -16.63
CA VAL A 150 -13.42 7.90 -17.42
C VAL A 150 -13.90 6.60 -18.07
N ALA A 151 -12.99 5.82 -18.66
CA ALA A 151 -13.33 4.52 -19.23
C ALA A 151 -13.80 3.52 -18.16
N MET A 152 -13.18 3.53 -16.97
CA MET A 152 -13.57 2.64 -15.88
C MET A 152 -14.96 2.97 -15.33
N LYS A 153 -15.33 4.25 -15.22
CA LYS A 153 -16.70 4.62 -14.82
C LYS A 153 -17.73 4.05 -15.79
N ARG A 154 -17.50 4.22 -17.10
CA ARG A 154 -18.37 3.65 -18.14
C ARG A 154 -18.44 2.13 -18.08
N LYS A 155 -17.33 1.47 -17.77
CA LYS A 155 -17.29 0.01 -17.55
C LYS A 155 -18.19 -0.41 -16.38
N ILE A 156 -18.04 0.24 -15.23
CA ILE A 156 -18.81 -0.06 -14.03
C ILE A 156 -20.31 0.19 -14.26
N GLU A 157 -20.65 1.28 -14.97
CA GLU A 157 -22.03 1.59 -15.39
C GLU A 157 -22.60 0.50 -16.32
N ALA A 158 -21.82 0.05 -17.30
CA ALA A 158 -22.24 -1.01 -18.23
C ALA A 158 -22.38 -2.40 -17.57
N GLU A 159 -21.58 -2.67 -16.54
CA GLU A 159 -21.60 -3.91 -15.76
C GLU A 159 -22.68 -3.92 -14.65
N GLY A 160 -23.41 -2.80 -14.46
CA GLY A 160 -24.47 -2.69 -13.45
C GLY A 160 -23.95 -2.76 -12.01
N LEU A 161 -22.70 -2.35 -11.79
CA LEU A 161 -22.01 -2.37 -10.49
C LEU A 161 -22.13 -1.04 -9.73
N LEU A 162 -22.98 -0.13 -10.21
CA LEU A 162 -23.34 1.17 -9.60
C LEU A 162 -24.86 1.32 -9.50
#